data_AF-A0A1I8GXF8-F1
#
_entry.id   AF-A0A1I8GXF8-F1
#
_cell.length_a   1.000
_cell.length_b   1.000
_cell.length_c   1.000
_cell.angle_alpha   90.00
_cell.angle_beta   90.00
_cell.angle_gamma   90.00
#
_symmetry.space_group_name_H-M   'P 1'
#
loop_
_entity.id
_entity.type
_entity.pdbx_description
1 polymer ?
#
loop_
_entity_poly.entity_id
_entity_poly.type
_entity_poly.pdbx_seq_one_letter_code
_entity_poly.pdbx_strand_id
1 'polypeptide(L)'
;NGSTSPVCPCGQPADTHELPASQLPSRHAWSREGDTVELVNNCFGEMEFSGLGNTAQYFRVSQSTADEALMSVLTGHWGLVKPSLVISVYGTEIDKTAFKSVWQKGLWKAAGGSGM
;
A
#
# COMPACT_ATOMS: atom_id res chain seq x y z
N ASN A 1 8.05 32.77 15.88
CA ASN A 1 9.16 32.17 15.11
C ASN A 1 8.97 30.67 15.05
N GLY A 2 8.28 30.17 14.03
CA GLY A 2 8.13 28.73 13.80
C GLY A 2 9.25 28.25 12.90
N SER A 3 10.25 27.58 13.47
CA SER A 3 11.32 26.93 12.70
C SER A 3 10.77 25.68 12.03
N THR A 4 10.52 25.73 10.72
CA THR A 4 10.23 24.52 9.93
C THR A 4 11.54 23.74 9.75
N SER A 5 11.60 22.52 10.28
CA SER A 5 12.70 21.59 10.04
C SER A 5 12.92 21.41 8.53
N PRO A 6 14.18 21.36 8.04
CA PRO A 6 14.45 21.14 6.63
C PRO A 6 13.80 19.82 6.17
N VAL A 7 13.27 19.81 4.95
CA VAL A 7 12.66 18.61 4.37
C VAL A 7 13.75 17.78 3.69
N CYS A 8 13.82 16.50 4.04
CA CYS A 8 14.74 15.53 3.45
C CYS A 8 14.39 15.31 1.96
N PRO A 9 15.35 14.96 1.08
CA PRO A 9 15.05 14.59 -0.31
C PRO A 9 13.98 13.49 -0.48
N CYS A 10 13.71 12.69 0.55
CA CYS A 10 12.61 11.72 0.56
C CYS A 10 11.21 12.33 0.82
N GLY A 11 11.12 13.64 1.07
CA GLY A 11 9.87 14.36 1.31
C GLY A 11 9.36 14.32 2.76
N GLN A 12 10.12 13.80 3.72
CA GLN A 12 9.78 13.82 5.16
C GLN A 12 10.59 14.88 5.93
N PRO A 13 10.10 15.34 7.10
CA PRO A 13 10.85 16.24 7.96
C PRO A 13 12.18 15.61 8.41
N ALA A 14 13.29 16.36 8.35
CA ALA A 14 14.62 15.83 8.64
C ALA A 14 14.79 15.31 10.07
N ASP A 15 14.01 15.84 11.01
CA ASP A 15 13.96 15.43 12.43
C ASP A 15 13.23 14.09 12.65
N THR A 16 12.51 13.57 11.64
CA THR A 16 11.86 12.26 11.69
C THR A 16 12.85 11.11 11.48
N HIS A 17 14.09 11.41 11.02
CA HIS A 17 15.09 10.38 10.78
C HIS A 17 16.06 10.25 11.96
N GLU A 18 16.07 9.09 12.60
CA GLU A 18 17.12 8.70 13.56
C GLU A 18 18.39 8.24 12.80
N LEU A 19 19.06 9.17 12.09
CA LEU A 19 20.23 8.82 11.29
C LEU A 19 21.52 8.87 12.14
N PRO A 20 22.34 7.80 12.15
CA PRO A 20 23.72 7.89 12.59
C PRO A 20 24.50 8.90 11.73
N ALA A 21 25.48 9.60 12.31
CA ALA A 21 26.24 10.68 11.67
C ALA A 21 26.91 10.31 10.32
N SER A 22 27.05 9.01 10.01
CA SER A 22 27.56 8.49 8.73
C SER A 22 26.56 8.59 7.56
N GLN A 23 25.30 8.92 7.82
CA GLN A 23 24.21 9.05 6.85
C GLN A 23 23.78 10.51 6.63
N LEU A 24 24.64 11.46 7.00
CA LEU A 24 24.45 12.87 6.66
C LEU A 24 24.39 13.01 5.12
N PRO A 25 23.49 13.86 4.59
CA PRO A 25 23.27 13.97 3.16
C PRO A 25 24.56 14.39 2.44
N SER A 26 25.16 13.43 1.73
CA SER A 26 26.20 13.69 0.74
C SER A 26 25.56 14.45 -0.44
N ARG A 27 26.31 15.35 -1.09
CA ARG A 27 25.87 16.21 -2.22
C ARG A 27 25.49 15.45 -3.50
N HIS A 28 25.21 14.15 -3.40
CA HIS A 28 24.80 13.30 -4.50
C HIS A 28 23.26 13.29 -4.66
N ALA A 29 22.79 12.91 -5.85
CA ALA A 29 21.38 12.72 -6.11
C ALA A 29 20.88 11.51 -5.31
N TRP A 30 19.75 11.68 -4.62
CA TRP A 30 19.13 10.61 -3.85
C TRP A 30 18.79 9.41 -4.75
N SER A 31 19.09 8.21 -4.27
CA SER A 31 18.77 6.94 -4.92
C SER A 31 18.13 6.00 -3.92
N ARG A 32 17.21 5.16 -4.38
CA ARG A 32 16.58 4.16 -3.50
C ARG A 32 17.63 3.19 -2.94
N GLU A 33 18.58 2.79 -3.77
CA GLU A 33 19.58 1.77 -3.45
C GLU A 33 20.63 2.28 -2.46
N GLY A 34 20.98 3.56 -2.51
CA GLY A 34 22.02 4.16 -1.66
C GLY A 34 21.51 4.88 -0.41
N ASP A 35 20.27 5.37 -0.43
CA ASP A 35 19.74 6.27 0.60
C ASP A 35 18.49 5.72 1.31
N THR A 36 18.19 4.42 1.16
CA THR A 36 17.15 3.74 1.94
C THR A 36 17.72 2.56 2.71
N VAL A 37 17.05 2.23 3.82
CA VAL A 37 17.38 1.06 4.65
C VAL A 37 16.13 0.24 4.89
N GLU A 38 16.24 -1.07 4.78
CA GLU A 38 15.16 -1.98 5.17
C GLU A 38 15.12 -2.14 6.68
N LEU A 39 13.95 -1.89 7.26
CA LEU A 39 13.70 -2.02 8.68
C LEU A 39 12.68 -3.12 8.95
N VAL A 40 12.65 -3.63 10.18
CA VAL A 40 11.64 -4.59 10.62
C VAL A 40 10.26 -3.99 10.43
N ASN A 41 9.36 -4.75 9.81
CA ASN A 41 8.00 -4.32 9.57
C ASN A 41 7.16 -4.45 10.85
N ASN A 42 6.68 -3.32 11.35
CA ASN A 42 5.77 -3.23 12.50
C ASN A 42 4.34 -2.78 12.11
N CYS A 43 4.04 -2.70 10.81
CA CYS A 43 2.77 -2.15 10.29
C CYS A 43 1.96 -3.25 9.61
N PHE A 44 1.28 -4.06 10.42
CA PHE A 44 0.39 -5.13 10.00
C PHE A 44 -0.72 -5.35 11.03
N GLY A 45 -1.85 -5.92 10.62
CA GLY A 45 -2.95 -6.27 11.52
C GLY A 45 -4.31 -6.10 10.86
N GLU A 46 -5.28 -5.70 11.68
CA GLU A 46 -6.66 -5.49 11.29
C GLU A 46 -7.04 -4.03 11.56
N MET A 47 -7.78 -3.41 10.63
CA MET A 47 -8.26 -2.03 10.72
C MET A 47 -9.78 -2.01 10.70
N GLU A 48 -10.39 -1.37 11.68
CA GLU A 48 -11.84 -1.14 11.72
C GLU A 48 -12.18 0.22 11.11
N PHE A 49 -13.16 0.24 10.21
CA PHE A 49 -13.66 1.49 9.64
C PHE A 49 -14.85 1.99 10.46
N SER A 50 -14.60 3.07 11.23
CA SER A 50 -15.62 3.72 12.06
C SER A 50 -16.90 4.01 11.26
N GLY A 51 -18.04 3.51 11.76
CA GLY A 51 -19.35 3.74 11.14
C GLY A 51 -19.74 2.77 10.02
N LEU A 52 -18.83 1.90 9.57
CA LEU A 52 -19.14 0.86 8.57
C LEU A 52 -19.27 -0.54 9.21
N GLY A 53 -18.79 -0.73 10.44
CA GLY A 53 -18.86 -2.00 11.17
C GLY A 53 -18.07 -3.15 10.52
N ASN A 54 -17.22 -2.83 9.54
CA ASN A 54 -16.40 -3.78 8.82
C ASN A 54 -14.95 -3.58 9.19
N THR A 55 -14.22 -4.69 9.27
CA THR A 55 -12.79 -4.73 9.48
C THR A 55 -12.07 -5.20 8.21
N ALA A 56 -10.82 -4.77 8.02
CA ALA A 56 -9.97 -5.20 6.93
C ALA A 56 -8.58 -5.57 7.42
N GLN A 57 -8.04 -6.67 6.90
CA GLN A 57 -6.65 -7.07 7.15
C GLN A 57 -5.70 -6.22 6.30
N TYR A 58 -4.55 -5.82 6.86
CA TYR A 58 -3.53 -5.06 6.16
C TYR A 58 -2.12 -5.46 6.60
N PHE A 59 -1.16 -5.28 5.70
CA PHE A 59 0.27 -5.34 6.00
C PHE A 59 1.03 -4.45 5.01
N ARG A 60 2.03 -3.72 5.52
CA ARG A 60 2.98 -2.96 4.68
C ARG A 60 4.06 -3.90 4.14
N VAL A 61 4.56 -3.67 2.94
CA VAL A 61 5.68 -4.44 2.39
C VAL A 61 6.74 -3.53 1.79
N SER A 62 7.99 -4.01 1.77
CA SER A 62 9.05 -3.39 0.98
C SER A 62 8.81 -3.66 -0.49
N GLN A 63 9.23 -2.76 -1.37
CA GLN A 63 9.19 -2.97 -2.82
C GLN A 63 10.12 -4.10 -3.29
N SER A 64 11.07 -4.55 -2.46
CA SER A 64 11.92 -5.73 -2.73
C SER A 64 11.27 -7.06 -2.35
N THR A 65 10.10 -7.03 -1.68
CA THR A 65 9.43 -8.24 -1.20
C THR A 65 9.03 -9.11 -2.40
N ALA A 66 9.43 -10.37 -2.39
CA ALA A 66 9.13 -11.31 -3.46
C ALA A 66 7.64 -11.68 -3.51
N ASP A 67 7.12 -11.91 -4.72
CA ASP A 67 5.70 -12.24 -4.93
C ASP A 67 5.30 -13.55 -4.23
N GLU A 68 6.20 -14.52 -4.13
CA GLU A 68 5.96 -15.79 -3.44
C GLU A 68 5.68 -15.57 -1.94
N ALA A 69 6.40 -14.63 -1.32
CA ALA A 69 6.17 -14.27 0.08
C ALA A 69 4.81 -13.60 0.26
N LEU A 70 4.40 -12.72 -0.68
CA LEU A 70 3.06 -12.12 -0.68
C LEU A 70 1.98 -13.20 -0.82
N MET A 71 2.14 -14.13 -1.76
CA MET A 71 1.19 -15.22 -1.97
C MET A 71 1.07 -16.13 -0.74
N SER A 72 2.17 -16.40 -0.04
CA SER A 72 2.15 -17.18 1.21
C SER A 72 1.34 -16.49 2.30
N VAL A 73 1.37 -15.15 2.38
CA VAL A 73 0.55 -14.40 3.34
C VAL A 73 -0.92 -14.47 2.94
N LEU A 74 -1.24 -14.16 1.68
CA LEU A 74 -2.61 -14.12 1.19
C LEU A 74 -3.33 -15.47 1.34
N THR A 75 -2.67 -16.56 0.91
CA THR A 75 -3.30 -17.90 0.90
C THR A 75 -3.09 -18.66 2.20
N GLY A 76 -1.96 -18.46 2.89
CA GLY A 76 -1.63 -19.17 4.12
C GLY A 76 -2.15 -18.47 5.37
N HIS A 77 -1.73 -17.22 5.60
CA HIS A 77 -2.09 -16.50 6.83
C HIS A 77 -3.52 -15.96 6.80
N TRP A 78 -3.95 -15.43 5.65
CA TRP A 78 -5.30 -14.88 5.47
C TRP A 78 -6.31 -15.88 4.92
N GLY A 79 -5.86 -17.07 4.49
CA GLY A 79 -6.74 -18.14 4.04
C GLY A 79 -7.54 -17.80 2.78
N LEU A 80 -7.07 -16.85 1.95
CA LEU A 80 -7.75 -16.50 0.71
C LEU A 80 -7.67 -17.68 -0.26
N VAL A 81 -8.82 -18.03 -0.84
CA VAL A 81 -8.89 -19.02 -1.90
C VAL A 81 -8.29 -18.42 -3.17
N LYS A 82 -7.48 -19.21 -3.89
CA LYS A 82 -6.93 -18.80 -5.18
C LYS A 82 -8.08 -18.47 -6.15
N PRO A 83 -8.18 -17.22 -6.64
CA PRO A 83 -9.27 -16.85 -7.53
C PRO A 83 -9.09 -17.50 -8.92
N SER A 84 -10.21 -17.80 -9.57
CA SER A 84 -10.25 -18.26 -10.96
C SER A 84 -10.11 -17.12 -11.98
N LEU A 85 -10.38 -15.88 -11.55
CA LEU A 85 -10.29 -14.67 -12.34
C LEU A 85 -9.72 -13.52 -11.50
N VAL A 86 -8.74 -12.80 -12.06
CA VAL A 86 -8.21 -11.57 -11.47
C VAL A 86 -8.61 -10.40 -12.35
N ILE A 87 -9.26 -9.40 -11.77
CA ILE A 87 -9.68 -8.17 -12.47
C ILE A 87 -8.84 -7.01 -11.93
N SER A 88 -7.98 -6.45 -12.78
CA SER A 88 -7.21 -5.23 -12.48
C SER A 88 -7.90 -4.02 -13.09
N VAL A 89 -8.27 -3.04 -12.26
CA VAL A 89 -8.94 -1.82 -12.69
C VAL A 89 -7.98 -0.64 -12.50
N TYR A 90 -7.71 0.09 -13.59
CA TYR A 90 -6.90 1.30 -13.58
C TYR A 90 -7.76 2.49 -14.01
N GLY A 91 -7.62 3.64 -13.37
CA GLY A 91 -8.37 4.82 -13.75
C GLY A 91 -8.14 6.02 -12.85
N THR A 92 -8.69 7.15 -13.28
CA THR A 92 -8.78 8.40 -12.51
C THR A 92 -10.24 8.65 -12.13
N GLU A 93 -10.54 9.81 -11.56
CA GLU A 93 -11.92 10.19 -11.25
C GLU A 93 -12.82 10.18 -12.50
N ILE A 94 -14.00 9.57 -12.36
CA ILE A 94 -15.01 9.48 -13.43
C ILE A 94 -16.26 10.24 -12.95
N ASP A 95 -16.55 11.39 -13.54
CA ASP A 95 -17.67 12.26 -13.12
C ASP A 95 -18.99 11.98 -13.87
N LYS A 96 -19.28 10.71 -14.14
CA LYS A 96 -20.52 10.29 -14.83
C LYS A 96 -21.26 9.24 -14.03
N THR A 97 -22.28 9.66 -13.28
CA THR A 97 -23.12 8.81 -12.42
C THR A 97 -23.79 7.66 -13.17
N ALA A 98 -24.23 7.86 -14.42
CA ALA A 98 -24.79 6.80 -15.25
C ALA A 98 -23.78 5.67 -15.51
N PHE A 99 -22.53 6.04 -15.83
CA PHE A 99 -21.44 5.08 -16.02
C PHE A 99 -21.14 4.31 -14.73
N LYS A 100 -21.04 5.01 -13.59
CA LYS A 100 -20.78 4.38 -12.28
C LYS A 100 -21.77 3.25 -11.99
N SER A 101 -23.06 3.49 -12.22
CA SER A 101 -24.11 2.52 -11.91
C SER A 101 -24.07 1.26 -12.80
N VAL A 102 -23.80 1.42 -14.11
CA VAL A 102 -23.71 0.31 -15.05
C VAL A 102 -22.44 -0.50 -14.78
N TRP A 103 -21.32 0.20 -14.55
CA TRP A 103 -20.04 -0.42 -14.24
C TRP A 103 -20.08 -1.23 -12.94
N GLN A 104 -20.63 -0.67 -11.86
CA GLN A 104 -20.82 -1.37 -10.59
C GLN A 104 -21.67 -2.64 -10.75
N LYS A 105 -22.79 -2.57 -11.48
CA LYS A 105 -23.63 -3.73 -11.77
C LYS A 105 -22.89 -4.79 -12.57
N GLY A 106 -22.10 -4.38 -13.57
CA GLY A 106 -21.27 -5.29 -14.35
C GLY A 106 -20.24 -6.02 -13.50
N LEU A 107 -19.51 -5.28 -12.66
CA LEU A 107 -18.49 -5.83 -11.78
C LEU A 107 -19.08 -6.77 -10.73
N TRP A 108 -20.21 -6.39 -10.11
CA TRP A 108 -20.90 -7.25 -9.14
C TRP A 108 -21.37 -8.56 -9.75
N LYS A 109 -21.87 -8.53 -10.99
CA LYS A 109 -22.27 -9.77 -11.70
C LYS A 109 -21.08 -10.66 -12.03
N ALA A 110 -19.96 -10.09 -12.43
CA ALA A 110 -18.74 -10.86 -12.71
C ALA A 110 -18.18 -11.51 -11.43
N ALA A 111 -18.16 -10.76 -10.31
CA ALA A 111 -17.69 -11.24 -9.02
C ALA A 111 -18.65 -12.26 -8.39
N GLY A 112 -19.94 -11.95 -8.33
CA GLY A 112 -20.96 -12.81 -7.70
C GLY A 112 -21.37 -14.02 -8.56
N GLY A 113 -21.17 -13.96 -9.88
CA GLY A 113 -21.39 -15.09 -10.78
C GLY A 113 -20.24 -16.12 -10.78
N SER A 114 -19.09 -15.76 -10.22
CA SER A 114 -17.92 -16.65 -10.09
C SER A 114 -17.90 -17.37 -8.75
N GLY A 115 -19.05 -17.57 -8.11
CA GLY A 115 -19.22 -18.26 -6.83
C GLY A 115 -18.95 -19.77 -6.88
N MET A 116 -17.77 -20.16 -7.38
CA MET A 116 -17.12 -21.44 -7.19
C MET A 116 -15.73 -21.19 -6.61
#